data_AF-B8EMB9-F1
#
_entry.id   AF-B8EMB9-F1
#
_cell.length_a   1.000
_cell.length_b   1.000
_cell.length_c   1.000
_cell.angle_alpha   90.00
_cell.angle_beta   90.00
_cell.angle_gamma   90.00
#
_symmetry.space_group_name_H-M   'P 1'
#
loop_
_entity.id
_entity.type
_entity.pdbx_description
1 polymer ?
#
loop_
_entity_poly.entity_id
_entity_poly.type
_entity_poly.pdbx_seq_one_letter_code
_entity_poly.pdbx_strand_id
1 'polypeptide(L)'
;MSSALATAPLGFDAFEPSPQDNAKGAQSILTLRPARPSYPAQAAAIALYALALGSVALYTARPAPPVQEDAVELVMLPPEVPPAPVEEPPPVEEPPVAAETPPEPPPPDEPPPPVAEEPAVAPVAPKPPPPKPKPKTVERKPVERPTHVAQPPAPARAGPAIVPPNAIASGYANQVHARISRAAAGVVPRAALARHESARVAYHIVISPSGAVMSQSLSRSGNAAFDTAAAQALSRAAPFPATGLARPASLSGAIVFR
;
A
#
# COMPACT_ATOMS: atom_id res chain seq x y z
N MET A 1 -9.61 -17.77 -74.54
CA MET A 1 -9.06 -16.70 -73.69
C MET A 1 -9.62 -16.88 -72.29
N SER A 2 -9.02 -17.76 -71.49
CA SER A 2 -9.40 -17.97 -70.09
C SER A 2 -8.12 -18.17 -69.29
N SER A 3 -7.80 -17.17 -68.48
CA SER A 3 -6.63 -17.13 -67.61
C SER A 3 -6.90 -17.94 -66.35
N ALA A 4 -6.09 -18.96 -66.08
CA ALA A 4 -6.08 -19.69 -64.82
C ALA A 4 -5.10 -19.01 -63.84
N LEU A 5 -5.62 -18.59 -62.69
CA LEU A 5 -4.85 -18.06 -61.56
C LEU A 5 -4.07 -19.21 -60.89
N ALA A 6 -2.76 -19.06 -60.84
CA ALA A 6 -1.85 -19.92 -60.09
C ALA A 6 -1.88 -19.56 -58.60
N THR A 7 -2.31 -20.50 -57.76
CA THR A 7 -2.15 -20.43 -56.30
C THR A 7 -0.81 -21.07 -55.95
N ALA A 8 0.18 -20.26 -55.59
CA ALA A 8 1.45 -20.76 -55.06
C ALA A 8 1.27 -21.23 -53.60
N PRO A 9 1.65 -22.47 -53.23
CA PRO A 9 1.74 -22.85 -51.83
C PRO A 9 3.00 -22.23 -51.21
N LEU A 10 2.79 -21.29 -50.28
CA LEU A 10 3.85 -20.79 -49.39
C LEU A 10 4.36 -21.94 -48.52
N GLY A 11 5.63 -22.28 -48.71
CA GLY A 11 6.31 -23.41 -48.06
C GLY A 11 6.40 -23.27 -46.54
N PHE A 12 5.64 -24.12 -45.85
CA PHE A 12 5.79 -24.40 -44.42
C PHE A 12 5.87 -25.90 -44.10
N ASP A 13 6.27 -26.73 -45.07
CA ASP A 13 6.58 -28.16 -44.86
C ASP A 13 8.09 -28.39 -45.04
N ALA A 14 8.87 -28.19 -43.97
CA ALA A 14 10.18 -28.81 -43.78
C ALA A 14 10.75 -28.45 -42.40
N PHE A 15 10.07 -28.85 -41.33
CA PHE A 15 10.76 -29.13 -40.08
C PHE A 15 10.12 -30.38 -39.47
N GLU A 16 10.32 -31.50 -40.17
CA GLU A 16 10.09 -32.83 -39.63
C GLU A 16 11.36 -33.21 -38.86
N PRO A 17 11.40 -33.15 -37.51
CA PRO A 17 12.50 -33.75 -36.79
C PRO A 17 12.37 -35.26 -36.97
N SER A 18 13.32 -35.85 -37.71
CA SER A 18 13.43 -37.30 -37.81
C SER A 18 13.34 -37.91 -36.41
N PRO A 19 12.47 -38.91 -36.16
CA PRO A 19 12.47 -39.60 -34.88
C PRO A 19 13.78 -40.40 -34.81
N GLN A 20 14.79 -39.84 -34.15
CA GLN A 20 15.96 -40.62 -33.77
C GLN A 20 15.50 -41.66 -32.74
N ASP A 21 15.35 -42.89 -33.22
CA ASP A 21 15.16 -44.14 -32.48
C ASP A 21 16.37 -44.51 -31.59
N ASN A 22 16.98 -43.53 -30.92
CA ASN A 22 18.16 -43.71 -30.05
C ASN A 22 17.88 -43.35 -28.58
N ALA A 23 16.67 -43.62 -28.09
CA ALA A 23 16.34 -43.51 -26.66
C ALA A 23 16.33 -44.89 -25.97
N LYS A 24 17.48 -45.58 -25.97
CA LYS A 24 17.76 -46.73 -25.09
C LYS A 24 18.90 -46.42 -24.12
N GLY A 25 18.79 -45.31 -23.38
CA GLY A 25 19.79 -44.90 -22.39
C GLY A 25 19.20 -44.07 -21.26
N ALA A 26 19.96 -43.90 -20.17
CA ALA A 26 19.56 -43.26 -18.91
C ALA A 26 18.97 -41.83 -19.05
N GLN A 27 19.17 -41.19 -20.20
CA GLN A 27 18.58 -39.91 -20.57
C GLN A 27 17.04 -39.96 -20.69
N SER A 28 16.43 -41.14 -20.93
CA SER A 28 14.97 -41.28 -21.00
C SER A 28 14.27 -41.20 -19.63
N ILE A 29 15.02 -41.26 -18.53
CA ILE A 29 14.46 -41.12 -17.17
C ILE A 29 14.20 -39.64 -16.85
N LEU A 30 14.93 -38.72 -17.48
CA LEU A 30 14.79 -37.28 -17.25
C LEU A 30 13.75 -36.63 -18.16
N THR A 31 13.32 -37.31 -19.22
CA THR A 31 12.22 -36.84 -20.07
C THR A 31 10.89 -37.15 -19.39
N LEU A 32 10.33 -36.15 -18.68
CA LEU A 32 8.94 -36.19 -18.23
C LEU A 32 8.05 -36.45 -19.45
N ARG A 33 7.52 -37.67 -19.54
CA ARG A 33 6.60 -38.06 -20.60
C ARG A 33 5.42 -37.08 -20.56
N PRO A 34 5.15 -36.31 -21.62
CA PRO A 34 4.03 -35.38 -21.61
C PRO A 34 2.76 -36.20 -21.39
N ALA A 35 2.06 -35.91 -20.29
CA ALA A 35 0.79 -36.54 -19.98
C ALA A 35 -0.16 -36.25 -21.13
N ARG A 36 -0.68 -37.30 -21.79
CA ARG A 36 -1.66 -37.13 -22.85
C ARG A 36 -2.87 -36.39 -22.28
N PRO A 37 -3.36 -35.31 -22.92
CA PRO A 37 -4.52 -34.60 -22.42
C PRO A 37 -5.71 -35.56 -22.39
N SER A 38 -6.23 -35.83 -21.19
CA SER A 38 -7.47 -36.58 -21.05
C SER A 38 -8.63 -35.64 -21.35
N TYR A 39 -9.16 -35.73 -22.57
CA TYR A 39 -10.39 -35.06 -22.98
C TYR A 39 -11.54 -35.15 -21.95
N PRO A 40 -11.79 -36.28 -21.26
CA PRO A 40 -12.83 -36.32 -20.23
C PRO A 40 -12.51 -35.44 -19.00
N ALA A 41 -11.24 -35.34 -18.59
CA ALA A 41 -10.85 -34.48 -17.47
C ALA A 41 -10.94 -33.00 -17.85
N GLN A 42 -10.59 -32.65 -19.08
CA GLN A 42 -10.76 -31.29 -19.60
C GLN A 42 -12.24 -30.90 -19.69
N ALA A 43 -13.09 -31.80 -20.20
CA ALA A 43 -14.53 -31.59 -20.25
C ALA A 43 -15.14 -31.41 -18.85
N ALA A 44 -14.72 -32.23 -17.88
CA ALA A 44 -15.15 -32.11 -16.48
C ALA A 44 -14.71 -30.78 -15.85
N ALA A 45 -13.47 -30.34 -16.10
CA ALA A 45 -12.96 -29.06 -15.61
C ALA A 45 -13.75 -27.88 -16.20
N ILE A 46 -14.04 -27.91 -17.50
CA ILE A 46 -14.85 -26.87 -18.16
C ILE A 46 -16.27 -26.84 -17.59
N ALA A 47 -16.90 -28.01 -17.41
CA ALA A 47 -18.24 -28.10 -16.84
C ALA A 47 -18.31 -27.53 -15.42
N LEU A 48 -17.32 -27.84 -14.58
CA LEU A 48 -17.20 -27.27 -13.23
C LEU A 48 -17.05 -25.75 -13.27
N TYR A 49 -16.24 -25.23 -14.19
CA TYR A 49 -16.03 -23.79 -14.34
C TYR A 49 -17.31 -23.07 -14.79
N ALA A 50 -18.04 -23.66 -15.73
CA ALA A 50 -19.33 -23.13 -16.20
C ALA A 50 -20.37 -23.09 -15.07
N LEU A 51 -20.42 -24.13 -14.24
CA LEU A 51 -21.33 -24.21 -13.09
C LEU A 51 -20.96 -23.17 -12.01
N ALA A 52 -19.67 -23.00 -11.73
CA ALA A 52 -19.19 -21.98 -10.81
C ALA A 52 -19.56 -20.57 -11.29
N LEU A 53 -19.30 -20.25 -12.56
CA LEU A 53 -19.66 -18.95 -13.15
C LEU A 53 -21.18 -18.73 -13.18
N GLY A 54 -21.96 -19.75 -13.54
CA GLY A 54 -23.41 -19.70 -13.53
C GLY A 54 -23.99 -19.44 -12.13
N SER A 55 -23.44 -20.08 -11.10
CA SER A 55 -23.91 -19.88 -9.72
C SER A 55 -23.62 -18.46 -9.20
N VAL A 56 -22.45 -17.90 -9.52
CA VAL A 56 -22.12 -16.50 -9.20
C VAL A 56 -23.07 -15.55 -9.93
N ALA A 57 -23.29 -15.76 -11.23
CA ALA A 57 -24.21 -14.93 -12.01
C ALA A 57 -25.63 -14.94 -11.40
N LEU A 58 -26.17 -16.13 -11.08
CA LEU A 58 -27.47 -16.26 -10.42
C LEU A 58 -27.50 -15.60 -9.04
N TYR A 59 -26.43 -15.69 -8.26
CA TYR A 59 -26.35 -15.05 -6.95
C TYR A 59 -26.37 -13.53 -7.07
N THR A 60 -25.61 -12.97 -8.01
CA THR A 60 -25.56 -11.51 -8.26
C THR A 60 -26.84 -10.97 -8.89
N ALA A 61 -27.58 -11.80 -9.63
CA ALA A 61 -28.85 -11.44 -10.24
C ALA A 61 -30.02 -11.49 -9.26
N ARG A 62 -29.84 -11.99 -8.02
CA ARG A 62 -30.91 -11.94 -7.02
C ARG A 62 -31.19 -10.48 -6.68
N PRO A 63 -32.43 -9.99 -6.89
CA PRO A 63 -32.79 -8.63 -6.49
C PRO A 63 -32.60 -8.51 -4.97
N ALA A 64 -31.88 -7.46 -4.55
CA ALA A 64 -31.71 -7.16 -3.14
C ALA A 64 -33.11 -6.92 -2.51
N PRO A 65 -33.39 -7.45 -1.31
CA PRO A 65 -34.64 -7.15 -0.63
C PRO A 65 -34.77 -5.64 -0.43
N PRO A 66 -35.98 -5.06 -0.57
CA PRO A 66 -36.17 -3.63 -0.40
C PRO A 66 -35.76 -3.25 1.03
N VAL A 67 -34.81 -2.32 1.13
CA VAL A 67 -34.41 -1.69 2.40
C VAL A 67 -35.63 -0.92 2.90
N GLN A 68 -36.18 -1.33 4.04
CA GLN A 68 -37.20 -0.58 4.75
C GLN A 68 -36.50 0.65 5.34
N GLU A 69 -36.67 1.79 4.69
CA GLU A 69 -36.23 3.07 5.23
C GLU A 69 -37.20 3.43 6.36
N ASP A 70 -36.79 3.16 7.60
CA ASP A 70 -37.48 3.68 8.77
C ASP A 70 -37.45 5.21 8.69
N ALA A 71 -38.63 5.81 8.52
CA ALA A 71 -38.80 7.25 8.43
C ALA A 71 -38.28 7.90 9.71
N VAL A 72 -37.13 8.54 9.61
CA VAL A 72 -36.58 9.39 10.67
C VAL A 72 -37.50 10.60 10.81
N GLU A 73 -38.34 10.58 11.85
CA GLU A 73 -39.16 11.72 12.24
C GLU A 73 -38.23 12.87 12.66
N LEU A 74 -38.06 13.85 11.77
CA LEU A 74 -37.31 15.06 12.03
C LEU A 74 -38.08 15.90 13.05
N VAL A 75 -37.72 15.76 14.33
CA VAL A 75 -38.17 16.68 15.38
C VAL A 75 -37.52 18.04 15.11
N MET A 76 -38.37 18.99 14.72
CA MET A 76 -38.00 20.37 14.42
C MET A 76 -37.61 21.07 15.74
N LEU A 77 -36.30 21.19 15.98
CA LEU A 77 -35.80 22.02 17.09
C LEU A 77 -36.13 23.49 16.79
N PRO A 78 -36.77 24.22 17.73
CA PRO A 78 -37.06 25.65 17.58
C PRO A 78 -35.77 26.44 17.32
N PRO A 79 -35.80 27.46 16.43
CA PRO A 79 -34.63 28.28 16.16
C PRO A 79 -34.17 29.02 17.42
N GLU A 80 -32.89 28.89 17.74
CA GLU A 80 -32.22 29.62 18.81
C GLU A 80 -32.20 31.11 18.46
N VAL A 81 -32.82 31.92 19.31
CA VAL A 81 -32.93 33.37 19.14
C VAL A 81 -31.52 33.97 19.17
N PRO A 82 -31.11 34.79 18.20
CA PRO A 82 -29.80 35.42 18.22
C PRO A 82 -29.68 36.29 19.50
N PRO A 83 -28.56 36.23 20.24
CA PRO A 83 -28.36 37.08 21.40
C PRO A 83 -28.39 38.55 20.95
N ALA A 84 -29.16 39.36 21.69
CA ALA A 84 -29.25 40.80 21.49
C ALA A 84 -27.84 41.44 21.52
N PRO A 85 -27.62 42.53 20.75
CA PRO A 85 -26.35 43.24 20.73
C PRO A 85 -25.95 43.66 22.15
N VAL A 86 -24.81 43.17 22.62
CA VAL A 86 -24.20 43.63 23.88
C VAL A 86 -23.72 45.07 23.64
N GLU A 87 -24.26 46.00 24.42
CA GLU A 87 -23.83 47.40 24.47
C GLU A 87 -22.31 47.50 24.67
N GLU A 88 -21.70 48.34 23.85
CA GLU A 88 -20.29 48.74 23.92
C GLU A 88 -20.05 49.46 25.27
N PRO A 89 -19.20 48.95 26.17
CA PRO A 89 -18.91 49.65 27.41
C PRO A 89 -18.08 50.92 27.11
N PRO A 90 -18.30 52.02 27.84
CA PRO A 90 -17.72 53.32 27.56
C PRO A 90 -16.18 53.35 27.70
N PRO A 91 -15.49 54.30 27.04
CA PRO A 91 -14.05 54.44 27.12
C PRO A 91 -13.63 54.72 28.57
N VAL A 92 -12.84 53.82 29.16
CA VAL A 92 -12.23 54.05 30.46
C VAL A 92 -11.03 54.96 30.26
N GLU A 93 -11.11 56.15 30.85
CA GLU A 93 -10.06 57.18 30.92
C GLU A 93 -8.75 56.61 31.49
N GLU A 94 -7.63 56.89 30.82
CA GLU A 94 -6.28 56.64 31.33
C GLU A 94 -5.93 57.64 32.46
N PRO A 95 -5.43 57.17 33.63
CA PRO A 95 -4.66 57.99 34.54
C PRO A 95 -3.16 57.57 34.56
N PRO A 96 -2.28 58.43 35.09
CA PRO A 96 -1.10 58.92 34.39
C PRO A 96 0.19 58.13 34.63
N VAL A 97 1.11 58.37 33.70
CA VAL A 97 2.56 58.10 33.73
C VAL A 97 3.14 58.19 35.16
N ALA A 98 3.68 57.06 35.64
CA ALA A 98 4.59 57.02 36.78
C ALA A 98 5.91 56.37 36.34
N ALA A 99 6.91 57.24 36.17
CA ALA A 99 8.36 57.08 36.29
C ALA A 99 9.02 55.74 35.91
N GLU A 100 9.92 55.83 34.91
CA GLU A 100 11.00 54.90 34.65
C GLU A 100 11.79 54.59 35.95
N THR A 101 12.02 53.31 36.23
CA THR A 101 13.07 52.86 37.16
C THR A 101 14.07 51.95 36.44
N PRO A 102 15.40 52.19 36.61
CA PRO A 102 16.48 51.55 35.85
C PRO A 102 16.61 50.02 35.99
N PRO A 103 17.28 49.34 35.04
CA PRO A 103 17.51 47.89 35.07
C PRO A 103 18.48 47.47 36.19
N GLU A 104 18.11 46.39 36.88
CA GLU A 104 18.90 45.75 37.94
C GLU A 104 20.08 44.95 37.33
N PRO A 105 21.30 45.03 37.90
CA PRO A 105 22.51 44.39 37.36
C PRO A 105 22.55 42.87 37.63
N PRO A 106 23.29 42.09 36.81
CA PRO A 106 23.37 40.63 36.93
C PRO A 106 24.14 40.18 38.18
N PRO A 107 23.78 39.02 38.79
CA PRO A 107 24.48 38.47 39.93
C PRO A 107 25.87 37.92 39.56
N PRO A 108 26.86 38.00 40.47
CA PRO A 108 28.25 37.62 40.23
C PRO A 108 28.51 36.10 40.24
N ASP A 109 29.48 35.69 39.42
CA ASP A 109 30.03 34.34 39.28
C ASP A 109 30.51 33.75 40.62
N GLU A 110 29.99 32.58 41.01
CA GLU A 110 30.59 31.74 42.04
C GLU A 110 31.62 30.77 41.42
N PRO A 111 32.84 30.65 42.00
CA PRO A 111 33.90 29.78 41.48
C PRO A 111 33.66 28.30 41.81
N PRO A 112 34.18 27.36 41.01
CA PRO A 112 34.01 25.93 41.23
C PRO A 112 34.82 25.44 42.46
N PRO A 113 34.28 24.54 43.29
CA PRO A 113 35.05 23.91 44.35
C PRO A 113 36.11 22.94 43.78
N PRO A 114 37.27 22.83 44.45
CA PRO A 114 38.44 22.12 43.93
C PRO A 114 38.27 20.60 43.89
N VAL A 115 38.86 20.03 42.84
CA VAL A 115 39.15 18.61 42.66
C VAL A 115 39.96 18.10 43.86
N ALA A 116 39.42 17.11 44.57
CA ALA A 116 40.16 16.30 45.52
C ALA A 116 40.39 14.92 44.89
N GLU A 117 41.67 14.56 44.83
CA GLU A 117 42.23 13.34 44.27
C GLU A 117 41.82 12.08 45.05
N GLU A 118 41.87 10.95 44.36
CA GLU A 118 41.58 9.59 44.82
C GLU A 118 42.31 9.20 46.13
N PRO A 119 41.76 8.20 46.85
CA PRO A 119 42.54 6.96 46.89
C PRO A 119 41.68 5.69 46.75
N ALA A 120 42.00 4.93 45.70
CA ALA A 120 42.48 3.55 45.76
C ALA A 120 41.69 2.47 46.57
N VAL A 121 41.32 1.44 45.80
CA VAL A 121 41.25 -0.01 46.11
C VAL A 121 40.03 -0.58 46.85
N ALA A 122 39.15 -1.25 46.09
CA ALA A 122 38.82 -2.67 46.29
C ALA A 122 38.07 -3.23 45.06
N PRO A 123 38.66 -4.16 44.28
CA PRO A 123 37.96 -4.82 43.19
C PRO A 123 36.92 -5.79 43.75
N VAL A 124 35.63 -5.44 43.64
CA VAL A 124 34.53 -6.36 43.94
C VAL A 124 34.47 -7.41 42.85
N ALA A 125 34.78 -8.65 43.24
CA ALA A 125 34.85 -9.82 42.37
C ALA A 125 33.55 -10.05 41.58
N PRO A 126 33.64 -10.44 40.28
CA PRO A 126 32.48 -10.77 39.48
C PRO A 126 31.84 -12.09 39.97
N LYS A 127 30.54 -12.04 40.28
CA LYS A 127 29.72 -13.21 40.59
C LYS A 127 29.65 -14.14 39.35
N PRO A 128 29.91 -15.45 39.48
CA PRO A 128 29.79 -16.38 38.35
C PRO A 128 28.35 -16.49 37.85
N PRO A 129 28.11 -16.56 36.52
CA PRO A 129 26.78 -16.81 35.98
C PRO A 129 26.34 -18.27 36.23
N PRO A 130 25.10 -18.52 36.68
CA PRO A 130 24.60 -19.88 36.80
C PRO A 130 24.38 -20.53 35.42
N PRO A 131 24.56 -21.87 35.33
CA PRO A 131 24.67 -22.60 34.06
C PRO A 131 23.35 -22.72 33.29
N LYS A 132 23.45 -22.66 31.96
CA LYS A 132 22.38 -22.95 30.99
C LYS A 132 21.98 -24.44 31.05
N PRO A 133 20.70 -24.78 31.26
CA PRO A 133 20.20 -26.13 31.00
C PRO A 133 19.98 -26.39 29.50
N LYS A 134 20.34 -27.60 29.09
CA LYS A 134 20.35 -28.16 27.73
C LYS A 134 18.93 -28.30 27.11
N PRO A 135 18.84 -28.50 25.77
CA PRO A 135 17.58 -28.48 25.01
C PRO A 135 16.68 -29.65 25.39
N LYS A 136 15.40 -29.38 25.68
CA LYS A 136 14.38 -30.43 25.71
C LYS A 136 13.98 -30.78 24.28
N THR A 137 14.08 -32.08 24.02
CA THR A 137 13.61 -32.81 22.85
C THR A 137 12.22 -32.38 22.39
N VAL A 138 12.10 -32.20 21.09
CA VAL A 138 10.86 -31.97 20.35
C VAL A 138 10.00 -33.23 20.41
N GLU A 139 8.95 -33.23 21.24
CA GLU A 139 7.80 -34.11 21.02
C GLU A 139 6.83 -33.43 20.06
N ARG A 140 6.56 -34.12 18.95
CA ARG A 140 5.61 -33.68 17.93
C ARG A 140 4.18 -33.87 18.43
N LYS A 141 3.43 -32.77 18.45
CA LYS A 141 1.98 -32.63 18.62
C LYS A 141 1.13 -33.76 17.99
N PRO A 142 0.01 -34.14 18.61
CA PRO A 142 -1.26 -34.28 17.90
C PRO A 142 -1.74 -32.86 17.55
N VAL A 143 -1.78 -32.55 16.26
CA VAL A 143 -2.25 -31.27 15.74
C VAL A 143 -3.74 -31.14 16.07
N GLU A 144 -4.05 -30.32 17.07
CA GLU A 144 -5.40 -29.79 17.25
C GLU A 144 -5.83 -29.11 15.95
N ARG A 145 -7.04 -29.47 15.53
CA ARG A 145 -7.76 -28.96 14.37
C ARG A 145 -7.71 -27.43 14.37
N PRO A 146 -7.42 -26.76 13.24
CA PRO A 146 -7.38 -25.31 13.19
C PRO A 146 -8.77 -24.74 13.52
N THR A 147 -8.88 -24.15 14.71
CA THR A 147 -9.99 -23.28 15.08
C THR A 147 -9.99 -22.12 14.11
N HIS A 148 -11.10 -21.97 13.39
CA HIS A 148 -11.33 -20.90 12.43
C HIS A 148 -11.12 -19.56 13.14
N VAL A 149 -9.98 -18.91 12.90
CA VAL A 149 -9.74 -17.54 13.34
C VAL A 149 -10.75 -16.69 12.57
N ALA A 150 -11.65 -16.05 13.30
CA ALA A 150 -12.64 -15.15 12.73
C ALA A 150 -11.93 -14.15 11.81
N GLN A 151 -12.38 -14.10 10.56
CA GLN A 151 -11.89 -13.16 9.56
C GLN A 151 -12.06 -11.74 10.12
N PRO A 152 -11.06 -10.85 10.01
CA PRO A 152 -11.23 -9.45 10.37
C PRO A 152 -12.44 -8.89 9.59
N PRO A 153 -13.29 -8.07 10.22
CA PRO A 153 -14.46 -7.52 9.55
C PRO A 153 -14.03 -6.82 8.25
N ALA A 154 -14.75 -7.12 7.17
CA ALA A 154 -14.56 -6.45 5.90
C ALA A 154 -14.58 -4.92 6.13
N PRO A 155 -13.70 -4.14 5.48
CA PRO A 155 -13.67 -2.71 5.66
C PRO A 155 -15.06 -2.16 5.34
N ALA A 156 -15.67 -1.51 6.34
CA ALA A 156 -16.94 -0.83 6.18
C ALA A 156 -16.86 0.06 4.93
N ARG A 157 -17.88 -0.04 4.08
CA ARG A 157 -17.98 0.76 2.85
C ARG A 157 -17.79 2.22 3.26
N ALA A 158 -16.63 2.77 2.92
CA ALA A 158 -16.35 4.18 3.17
C ALA A 158 -17.53 4.98 2.58
N GLY A 159 -18.08 5.90 3.37
CA GLY A 159 -19.11 6.82 2.91
C GLY A 159 -18.67 7.54 1.63
N PRO A 160 -19.58 8.26 0.94
CA PRO A 160 -19.32 8.85 -0.37
C PRO A 160 -17.98 9.61 -0.33
N ALA A 161 -16.95 9.00 -0.92
CA ALA A 161 -15.64 9.60 -0.99
C ALA A 161 -15.83 10.86 -1.82
N ILE A 162 -15.42 12.01 -1.29
CA ILE A 162 -15.42 13.27 -2.02
C ILE A 162 -14.52 13.04 -3.23
N VAL A 163 -15.14 12.75 -4.37
CA VAL A 163 -14.46 12.49 -5.63
C VAL A 163 -13.96 13.86 -6.09
N PRO A 164 -12.64 14.11 -6.15
CA PRO A 164 -12.14 15.41 -6.57
C PRO A 164 -12.64 15.72 -7.98
N PRO A 165 -12.85 17.01 -8.35
CA PRO A 165 -13.44 17.43 -9.61
C PRO A 165 -12.66 16.99 -10.88
N ASN A 166 -11.49 16.36 -10.72
CA ASN A 166 -10.64 15.82 -11.77
C ASN A 166 -10.42 14.29 -11.65
N ALA A 167 -11.38 13.57 -11.08
CA ALA A 167 -11.27 12.14 -10.87
C ALA A 167 -11.27 11.34 -12.18
N ILE A 168 -10.43 10.30 -12.18
CA ILE A 168 -10.09 9.52 -13.36
C ILE A 168 -10.92 8.25 -13.41
N ALA A 169 -11.17 7.73 -14.61
CA ALA A 169 -11.72 6.39 -14.80
C ALA A 169 -10.89 5.34 -14.02
N SER A 170 -11.57 4.42 -13.33
CA SER A 170 -10.91 3.46 -12.42
C SER A 170 -9.85 2.60 -13.11
N GLY A 171 -10.03 2.26 -14.39
CA GLY A 171 -9.06 1.49 -15.17
C GLY A 171 -7.71 2.20 -15.34
N TYR A 172 -7.72 3.51 -15.59
CA TYR A 172 -6.50 4.30 -15.72
C TYR A 172 -5.81 4.48 -14.36
N ALA A 173 -6.58 4.75 -13.30
CA ALA A 173 -6.06 4.83 -11.94
C ALA A 173 -5.30 3.53 -11.57
N ASN A 174 -5.89 2.37 -11.85
CA ASN A 174 -5.26 1.07 -11.62
C ASN A 174 -3.94 0.89 -12.39
N GLN A 175 -3.90 1.33 -13.65
CA GLN A 175 -2.69 1.26 -14.48
C GLN A 175 -1.57 2.14 -13.90
N VAL A 176 -1.89 3.36 -13.46
CA VAL A 176 -0.93 4.26 -12.82
C VAL A 176 -0.44 3.68 -11.49
N HIS A 177 -1.35 3.18 -10.64
CA HIS A 177 -0.98 2.52 -9.39
C HIS A 177 -0.06 1.32 -9.60
N ALA A 178 -0.37 0.46 -10.58
CA ALA A 178 0.46 -0.71 -10.92
C ALA A 178 1.87 -0.32 -11.39
N ARG A 179 1.98 0.78 -12.12
CA ARG A 179 3.30 1.27 -12.59
C ARG A 179 4.12 1.85 -11.44
N ILE A 180 3.49 2.64 -10.57
CA ILE A 180 4.14 3.20 -9.38
C ILE A 180 4.59 2.09 -8.45
N SER A 181 3.75 1.07 -8.20
CA SER A 181 4.12 -0.06 -7.34
C SER A 181 5.27 -0.88 -7.93
N ARG A 182 5.28 -1.08 -9.25
CA ARG A 182 6.40 -1.75 -9.94
C ARG A 182 7.70 -0.95 -9.85
N ALA A 183 7.63 0.36 -10.01
CA ALA A 183 8.80 1.24 -9.85
C ALA A 183 9.29 1.24 -8.39
N ALA A 184 8.37 1.26 -7.43
CA ALA A 184 8.67 1.22 -6.00
C ALA A 184 9.39 -0.08 -5.61
N ALA A 185 8.96 -1.23 -6.14
CA ALA A 185 9.60 -2.52 -5.88
C ALA A 185 11.11 -2.55 -6.24
N GLY A 186 11.54 -1.75 -7.22
CA GLY A 186 12.96 -1.63 -7.62
C GLY A 186 13.77 -0.59 -6.84
N VAL A 187 13.13 0.18 -5.95
CA VAL A 187 13.74 1.32 -5.22
C VAL A 187 13.71 1.10 -3.70
N VAL A 188 13.02 0.05 -3.22
CA VAL A 188 12.87 -0.20 -1.78
C VAL A 188 14.24 -0.25 -1.08
N PRO A 189 14.46 0.51 0.01
CA PRO A 189 15.72 0.49 0.73
C PRO A 189 15.97 -0.91 1.31
N ARG A 190 16.97 -1.64 0.77
CA ARG A 190 17.32 -2.99 1.24
C ARG A 190 17.66 -3.02 2.73
N ALA A 191 18.22 -1.94 3.26
CA ALA A 191 18.53 -1.80 4.68
C ALA A 191 17.28 -1.79 5.57
N ALA A 192 16.16 -1.21 5.10
CA ALA A 192 14.91 -1.17 5.85
C ALA A 192 14.16 -2.51 5.75
N LEU A 193 14.20 -3.16 4.59
CA LEU A 193 13.66 -4.53 4.41
C LEU A 193 14.39 -5.54 5.29
N ALA A 194 15.72 -5.43 5.42
CA ALA A 194 16.51 -6.30 6.29
C ALA A 194 16.14 -6.16 7.78
N ARG A 195 15.54 -5.02 8.17
CA ARG A 195 15.04 -4.76 9.52
C ARG A 195 13.55 -5.06 9.68
N HIS A 196 12.90 -5.62 8.64
CA HIS A 196 11.46 -5.87 8.60
C HIS A 196 10.62 -4.59 8.85
N GLU A 197 11.15 -3.42 8.50
CA GLU A 197 10.42 -2.16 8.61
C GLU A 197 9.45 -2.04 7.44
N SER A 198 8.20 -1.67 7.75
CA SER A 198 7.16 -1.41 6.75
C SER A 198 6.67 0.03 6.89
N ALA A 199 6.43 0.68 5.75
CA ALA A 199 5.95 2.06 5.72
C ALA A 199 4.91 2.24 4.63
N ARG A 200 3.96 3.14 4.89
CA ARG A 200 2.93 3.56 3.92
C ARG A 200 3.11 5.04 3.65
N VAL A 201 3.45 5.38 2.41
CA VAL A 201 3.62 6.76 1.95
C VAL A 201 2.43 7.11 1.07
N ALA A 202 1.56 8.02 1.54
CA ALA A 202 0.46 8.53 0.72
C ALA A 202 0.99 9.58 -0.28
N TYR A 203 0.41 9.63 -1.47
CA TYR A 203 0.78 10.59 -2.50
C TYR A 203 -0.44 11.12 -3.23
N HIS A 204 -0.30 12.33 -3.77
CA HIS A 204 -1.23 12.96 -4.67
C HIS A 204 -0.46 13.48 -5.89
N ILE A 205 -0.88 13.08 -7.08
CA ILE A 205 -0.27 13.49 -8.35
C ILE A 205 -1.31 14.06 -9.30
N VAL A 206 -0.90 15.07 -10.06
CA VAL A 206 -1.69 15.61 -11.18
C VAL A 206 -0.95 15.30 -12.46
N ILE A 207 -1.61 14.62 -13.38
CA ILE A 207 -1.07 14.12 -14.64
C ILE A 207 -1.69 14.91 -15.79
N SER A 208 -0.86 15.41 -16.69
CA SER A 208 -1.31 16.10 -17.90
C SER A 208 -1.98 15.12 -18.89
N PRO A 209 -2.77 15.63 -19.86
CA PRO A 209 -3.31 14.82 -20.96
C PRO A 209 -2.27 13.95 -21.70
N SER A 210 -1.03 14.44 -21.79
CA SER A 210 0.10 13.76 -22.44
C SER A 210 0.72 12.62 -21.60
N GLY A 211 0.34 12.49 -20.32
CA GLY A 211 0.93 11.52 -19.39
C GLY A 211 2.13 12.05 -18.59
N ALA A 212 2.56 13.30 -18.80
CA ALA A 212 3.57 13.93 -17.96
C ALA A 212 3.00 14.35 -16.59
N VAL A 213 3.79 14.22 -15.52
CA VAL A 213 3.42 14.64 -14.16
C VAL A 213 3.57 16.16 -14.05
N MET A 214 2.50 16.86 -13.67
CA MET A 214 2.51 18.31 -13.48
C MET A 214 2.80 18.70 -12.03
N SER A 215 2.19 18.01 -11.07
CA SER A 215 2.43 18.25 -9.65
C SER A 215 2.47 16.94 -8.87
N GLN A 216 3.35 16.87 -7.88
CA GLN A 216 3.47 15.74 -6.96
C GLN A 216 3.49 16.25 -5.53
N SER A 217 2.70 15.63 -4.66
CA SER A 217 2.70 15.85 -3.22
C SER A 217 2.81 14.50 -2.52
N LEU A 218 3.72 14.39 -1.56
CA LEU A 218 3.93 13.20 -0.76
C LEU A 218 3.65 13.50 0.71
N SER A 219 2.94 12.60 1.37
CA SER A 219 2.77 12.64 2.82
C SER A 219 3.89 11.86 3.48
N ARG A 220 4.57 12.48 4.45
CA ARG A 220 5.71 11.86 5.16
C ARG A 220 5.26 10.65 5.97
N SER A 221 5.99 9.56 5.87
CA SER A 221 5.72 8.31 6.59
C SER A 221 6.40 8.20 7.95
N GLY A 222 7.26 9.17 8.30
CA GLY A 222 8.04 9.17 9.53
C GLY A 222 9.43 8.54 9.40
N ASN A 223 9.78 8.02 8.21
CA ASN A 223 11.11 7.49 7.91
C ASN A 223 11.61 8.05 6.57
N ALA A 224 12.71 8.82 6.65
CA ALA A 224 13.28 9.51 5.50
C ALA A 224 13.73 8.57 4.37
N ALA A 225 14.12 7.33 4.68
CA ALA A 225 14.51 6.34 3.67
C ALA A 225 13.32 5.91 2.80
N PHE A 226 12.13 5.76 3.39
CA PHE A 226 10.92 5.43 2.65
C PHE A 226 10.34 6.63 1.89
N ASP A 227 10.45 7.83 2.46
CA ASP A 227 10.02 9.05 1.78
C ASP A 227 10.89 9.36 0.54
N THR A 228 12.21 9.18 0.65
CA THR A 228 13.13 9.32 -0.49
C THR A 228 12.92 8.23 -1.54
N ALA A 229 12.70 6.97 -1.10
CA ALA A 229 12.37 5.87 -2.00
C ALA A 229 11.04 6.10 -2.73
N ALA A 230 10.04 6.66 -2.07
CA ALA A 230 8.76 7.01 -2.69
C ALA A 230 8.91 8.12 -3.74
N ALA A 231 9.69 9.17 -3.45
CA ALA A 231 9.99 10.23 -4.40
C ALA A 231 10.72 9.69 -5.65
N GLN A 232 11.70 8.80 -5.44
CA GLN A 232 12.41 8.12 -6.53
C GLN A 232 11.52 7.14 -7.31
N ALA A 233 10.58 6.46 -6.64
CA ALA A 233 9.63 5.58 -7.30
C ALA A 233 8.68 6.36 -8.21
N LEU A 234 8.19 7.51 -7.75
CA LEU A 234 7.35 8.41 -8.55
C LEU A 234 8.10 8.96 -9.77
N SER A 235 9.36 9.38 -9.60
CA SER A 235 10.16 9.88 -10.72
C SER A 235 10.48 8.80 -11.76
N ARG A 236 10.71 7.56 -11.34
CA ARG A 236 10.91 6.40 -12.25
C ARG A 236 9.63 5.92 -12.91
N ALA A 237 8.48 6.12 -12.28
CA ALA A 237 7.20 5.75 -12.83
C ALA A 237 6.76 6.69 -13.97
N ALA A 238 7.23 7.94 -13.95
CA ALA A 238 7.05 8.88 -15.05
C ALA A 238 7.87 8.46 -16.29
N PRO A 239 7.36 8.67 -17.51
CA PRO A 239 6.06 9.26 -17.87
C PRO A 239 4.91 8.24 -17.83
N PHE A 240 3.72 8.67 -17.40
CA PHE A 240 2.52 7.84 -17.33
C PHE A 240 1.84 7.66 -18.69
N PRO A 241 0.96 6.65 -18.87
CA PRO A 241 0.13 6.56 -20.07
C PRO A 241 -0.69 7.84 -20.27
N ALA A 242 -0.92 8.23 -21.53
CA ALA A 242 -1.80 9.35 -21.84
C ALA A 242 -3.22 9.04 -21.37
N THR A 243 -3.90 10.01 -20.76
CA THR A 243 -5.26 9.84 -20.23
C THR A 243 -6.30 9.85 -21.34
N GLY A 244 -5.97 10.39 -22.52
CA GLY A 244 -6.92 10.65 -23.61
C GLY A 244 -7.98 11.71 -23.25
N LEU A 245 -7.82 12.39 -22.11
CA LEU A 245 -8.72 13.44 -21.63
C LEU A 245 -8.15 14.81 -21.96
N ALA A 246 -9.01 15.78 -22.30
CA ALA A 246 -8.59 17.16 -22.54
C ALA A 246 -8.13 17.90 -21.27
N ARG A 247 -8.45 17.37 -20.08
CA ARG A 247 -8.16 17.97 -18.77
C ARG A 247 -7.10 17.18 -18.02
N PRO A 248 -6.31 17.85 -17.15
CA PRO A 248 -5.40 17.15 -16.26
C PRO A 248 -6.17 16.26 -15.27
N ALA A 249 -5.56 15.14 -14.94
CA ALA A 249 -6.12 14.06 -14.18
C ALA A 249 -5.47 14.03 -12.79
N SER A 250 -6.27 14.09 -11.71
CA SER A 250 -5.75 14.00 -10.34
C SER A 250 -5.89 12.60 -9.78
N LEU A 251 -4.80 12.04 -9.25
CA LEU A 251 -4.78 10.72 -8.62
C LEU A 251 -4.18 10.78 -7.22
N SER A 252 -4.93 10.27 -6.25
CA SER A 252 -4.46 10.01 -4.88
C SER A 252 -4.22 8.52 -4.68
N GLY A 253 -3.15 8.17 -3.99
CA GLY A 253 -2.82 6.77 -3.70
C GLY A 253 -1.90 6.64 -2.50
N ALA A 254 -1.49 5.41 -2.22
CA ALA A 254 -0.43 5.14 -1.26
C ALA A 254 0.49 4.03 -1.77
N ILE A 255 1.79 4.22 -1.58
CA ILE A 255 2.80 3.20 -1.81
C ILE A 255 3.03 2.49 -0.47
N VAL A 256 2.96 1.16 -0.48
CA VAL A 256 3.20 0.35 0.70
C VAL A 256 4.51 -0.40 0.50
N PHE A 257 5.47 -0.19 1.39
CA PHE A 257 6.74 -0.91 1.44
C PHE A 257 6.64 -2.01 2.51
N ARG A 258 6.97 -3.25 2.12
CA ARG A 258 6.94 -4.46 2.95
C ARG A 258 8.07 -5.39 2.54
#